data_AF-A0A972IWM0-F1
#
_entry.id   AF-A0A972IWM0-F1
#
_cell.length_a   1.000
_cell.length_b   1.000
_cell.length_c   1.000
_cell.angle_alpha   90.00
_cell.angle_beta   90.00
_cell.angle_gamma   90.00
#
_symmetry.space_group_name_H-M   'P 1'
#
loop_
_entity.id
_entity.type
_entity.pdbx_description
1 polymer ?
#
loop_
_entity_poly.entity_id
_entity_poly.type
_entity_poly.pdbx_seq_one_letter_code
_entity_poly.pdbx_strand_id
1 'polypeptide(L)' 'MTHYNSYKCTVEFEVIRLADHKLCTTGEVVYAIVDREGKPIKLSKDFPEIDNHYNNLLNFQSEE' A
#
# COMPACT_ATOMS: atom_id res chain seq x y z
N MET A 1 8.31 4.17 -0.39
CA MET A 1 8.27 2.75 0.01
C MET A 1 6.82 2.36 0.32
N THR A 2 6.44 1.11 0.07
CA THR A 2 5.08 0.61 0.38
C THR A 2 5.15 -0.45 1.45
N HIS A 3 4.34 -0.33 2.50
CA HIS A 3 4.27 -1.31 3.59
C HIS A 3 2.85 -1.84 3.77
N TYR A 4 2.71 -3.16 3.78
CA TYR A 4 1.43 -3.85 3.97
C TYR A 4 1.52 -4.86 5.11
N ASN A 5 0.45 -4.98 5.90
CA ASN A 5 0.42 -5.84 7.09
C ASN A 5 -0.89 -6.62 7.27
N SER A 6 -1.59 -6.92 6.18
CA SER A 6 -2.89 -7.61 6.16
C SER A 6 -4.11 -6.83 6.68
N TYR A 7 -3.90 -5.64 7.24
CA TYR A 7 -4.97 -4.74 7.70
C TYR A 7 -4.97 -3.40 6.97
N LYS A 8 -3.78 -2.90 6.63
CA LYS A 8 -3.59 -1.60 6.01
C LYS A 8 -2.39 -1.62 5.08
N CYS A 9 -2.40 -0.69 4.14
CA CYS A 9 -1.32 -0.40 3.21
C CYS A 9 -0.88 1.06 3.42
N THR A 10 0.39 1.26 3.74
CA THR A 10 1.03 2.58 3.81
C THR A 10 1.83 2.80 2.54
N VAL A 11 1.61 3.94 1.87
CA VAL A 11 2.30 4.34 0.65
C VAL A 11 2.99 5.67 0.91
N GLU A 12 4.32 5.65 0.85
CA GLU A 12 5.13 6.87 0.80
C GLU A 12 5.36 7.24 -0.67
N PHE A 13 5.19 8.53 -0.99
CA PHE A 13 5.32 9.03 -2.35
C PHE A 13 6.10 10.34 -2.40
N GLU A 14 6.64 10.61 -3.60
CA GLU A 14 7.28 11.86 -3.95
C GLU A 14 6.61 12.42 -5.20
N VAL A 15 6.42 13.74 -5.26
CA VAL A 15 5.91 14.42 -6.45
C VAL A 15 7.03 15.22 -7.07
N ILE A 16 7.43 14.81 -8.28
CA ILE A 16 8.53 15.44 -9.03
C ILE A 16 7.93 16.19 -10.22
N ARG A 17 8.34 17.45 -10.38
CA ARG A 17 7.96 18.23 -11.56
C ARG A 17 8.82 17.81 -12.75
N LEU A 18 8.18 17.41 -13.84
CA LEU A 18 8.88 16.89 -15.03
C LEU A 18 9.74 17.95 -15.75
N ALA A 19 9.37 19.24 -15.69
CA ALA A 19 10.05 20.28 -16.44
C ALA A 19 11.49 20.55 -15.98
N ASP A 20 11.76 20.40 -14.69
CA ASP A 20 13.03 20.76 -14.04
C ASP A 20 13.53 19.68 -13.07
N HIS A 21 12.87 18.51 -13.06
CA HIS A 21 13.10 17.41 -12.11
C HIS A 21 13.10 17.85 -10.63
N LYS A 22 12.42 18.96 -10.31
CA LYS A 22 12.40 19.48 -8.94
C LYS A 22 11.43 18.68 -8.08
N LEU A 23 11.91 18.24 -6.92
CA LEU A 23 11.05 17.71 -5.86
C LEU A 23 10.09 18.80 -5.38
N CYS A 24 8.80 18.57 -5.56
CA CYS A 24 7.75 19.49 -5.14
C CYS A 24 7.29 19.21 -3.71
N THR A 25 7.06 17.92 -3.39
CA THR A 25 6.62 17.48 -2.07
C THR A 25 6.87 15.99 -1.89
N THR A 26 6.87 15.55 -0.63
CA THR A 26 6.81 14.15 -0.23
C THR A 26 5.61 13.96 0.68
N GLY A 27 5.12 12.74 0.78
CA GLY A 27 4.00 12.45 1.65
C GLY A 27 3.82 10.98 1.95
N GLU A 28 2.91 10.72 2.88
CA GLU A 28 2.49 9.39 3.30
C GLU A 28 0.97 9.31 3.25
N VAL A 29 0.44 8.23 2.68
CA VAL A 29 -0.99 7.88 2.76
C VAL A 29 -1.16 6.49 3.33
N VAL A 30 -2.15 6.34 4.22
CA VAL A 30 -2.52 5.05 4.82
C VAL A 30 -3.92 4.66 4.36
N TYR A 31 -4.03 3.49 3.74
CA TYR A 31 -5.29 2.87 3.33
C TYR A 31 -5.63 1.70 4.26
N ALA A 32 -6.80 1.73 4.89
CA ALA A 32 -7.31 0.62 5.70
C ALA A 32 -8.23 -0.28 4.87
N ILE A 33 -8.21 -1.58 5.16
CA ILE A 33 -9.11 -2.57 4.56
C ILE A 33 -10.30 -2.75 5.50
N VAL A 34 -11.48 -2.43 5.00
CA VAL A 34 -12.73 -2.44 5.78
C VAL A 34 -13.83 -3.19 5.05
N ASP A 35 -14.79 -3.71 5.80
CA ASP A 35 -16.02 -4.29 5.26
C ASP A 35 -17.00 -3.21 4.79
N ARG A 36 -18.17 -3.63 4.33
CA ARG A 36 -19.24 -2.73 3.86
C ARG A 36 -19.79 -1.82 4.97
N GLU A 37 -19.62 -2.19 6.23
CA GLU A 37 -20.03 -1.41 7.40
C GLU A 37 -18.92 -0.50 7.92
N GLY A 38 -17.74 -0.50 7.28
CA GLY A 38 -16.57 0.26 7.69
C GLY A 38 -15.76 -0.38 8.82
N LYS A 39 -16.02 -1.65 9.15
CA LYS A 39 -15.25 -2.38 10.19
C LYS A 39 -13.94 -2.92 9.61
N PRO A 40 -12.82 -2.81 10.32
CA PRO A 40 -11.54 -3.36 9.86
C PRO A 40 -11.60 -4.88 9.63
N ILE A 41 -11.08 -5.33 8.49
CA ILE A 41 -10.92 -6.75 8.16
C ILE A 41 -9.44 -7.12 8.23
N LYS A 42 -9.12 -8.33 8.71
CA LYS A 42 -7.78 -8.92 8.52
C LYS A 42 -7.79 -9.89 7.36
N LEU A 43 -7.22 -9.51 6.22
CA LEU A 43 -7.21 -10.39 5.04
C LEU A 43 -6.53 -11.73 5.32
N SER A 44 -5.40 -11.75 6.03
CA SER A 44 -4.69 -12.99 6.35
C SER A 44 -5.52 -14.02 7.15
N LYS A 45 -6.61 -13.58 7.79
CA LYS A 45 -7.49 -14.45 8.59
C LYS A 45 -8.76 -14.79 7.82
N ASP A 46 -9.40 -13.77 7.26
CA ASP A 46 -10.75 -13.90 6.70
C ASP A 46 -10.74 -14.23 5.21
N PHE A 47 -9.68 -13.83 4.48
CA PHE A 47 -9.52 -13.99 3.02
C PHE A 47 -8.03 -14.26 2.63
N PRO A 48 -7.46 -15.40 3.05
CA PRO A 48 -6.03 -15.67 2.93
C PRO A 48 -5.53 -15.70 1.47
N GLU A 49 -6.36 -16.09 0.51
CA GLU A 49 -6.04 -16.05 -0.92
C GLU A 49 -5.82 -14.63 -1.44
N ILE A 50 -6.61 -13.67 -0.95
CA ILE A 50 -6.47 -12.25 -1.29
C ILE A 50 -5.22 -11.69 -0.61
N ASP A 51 -4.99 -12.02 0.65
CA ASP A 51 -3.78 -11.60 1.38
C ASP A 51 -2.50 -12.05 0.66
N ASN A 52 -2.45 -13.29 0.20
CA ASN A 52 -1.33 -13.82 -0.58
C ASN A 52 -1.15 -13.08 -1.91
N HIS A 53 -2.24 -12.74 -2.60
CA HIS A 53 -2.16 -11.97 -3.84
C HIS A 53 -1.55 -10.57 -3.61
N TYR A 54 -2.00 -9.86 -2.57
CA TYR A 54 -1.43 -8.54 -2.21
C TYR A 54 0.03 -8.63 -1.80
N ASN A 55 0.39 -9.61 -0.98
CA ASN A 55 1.79 -9.84 -0.61
C ASN A 55 2.66 -10.10 -1.84
N ASN A 56 2.18 -10.90 -2.80
CA ASN A 56 2.92 -11.15 -4.04
C ASN A 56 3.08 -9.89 -4.88
N LEU A 57 2.03 -9.08 -5.04
CA LEU A 57 2.10 -7.84 -5.83
C LEU A 57 3.05 -6.80 -5.22
N LEU A 58 2.99 -6.62 -3.89
CA LEU A 58 3.75 -5.59 -3.19
C LEU A 58 5.21 -6.00 -2.97
N ASN A 59 5.50 -7.31 -2.78
CA ASN A 59 6.86 -7.81 -2.67
C ASN A 59 7.53 -8.06 -4.03
N PHE A 60 6.80 -8.00 -5.15
CA PHE A 60 7.42 -8.06 -6.49
C PHE A 60 8.30 -6.84 -6.80
N GLN A 61 8.14 -5.74 -6.05
CA GLN A 61 8.92 -4.51 -6.24
C GLN A 61 10.26 -4.49 -5.46
N SER A 62 10.65 -5.58 -4.80
CA SER A 62 11.91 -5.65 -4.05
C SER A 62 13.05 -6.43 -4.74
N GLU A 63 12.88 -6.84 -6.00
CA GLU A 63 13.97 -7.40 -6.83
C GLU A 63 14.45 -6.36 -7.86
N GLU A 64 15.25 -5.40 -7.40
CA GLU A 64 16.21 -4.63 -8.22
C GLU A 64 17.61 -4.68 -7.58
#